data_AF-A7RU70-F1
#
_entry.id   AF-A7RU70-F1
#
_cell.length_a   1.000
_cell.length_b   1.000
_cell.length_c   1.000
_cell.angle_alpha   90.00
_cell.angle_beta   90.00
_cell.angle_gamma   90.00
#
_symmetry.space_group_name_H-M   'P 1'
#
loop_
_entity.id
_entity.type
_entity.pdbx_description
1 polymer ?
#
loop_
_entity_poly.entity_id
_entity_poly.type
_entity_poly.pdbx_seq_one_letter_code
_entity_poly.pdbx_strand_id
1 'polypeptide(L)'
;LDSIQKNLKCCGFKDYNDWELNPYYSCKSNGYSRCSVPASCCKLDISGSRCTLGVRDATKTSEIGQFIHKNGCLDTIKDWYKYTFILLS
;
A
#
# COMPACT_ATOMS: atom_id res chain seq x y z
N LEU A 1 -0.54 7.68 -8.92
CA LEU A 1 -0.24 7.03 -7.62
C LEU A 1 0.24 5.59 -7.84
N ASP A 2 -0.46 4.80 -8.65
CA ASP A 2 -0.14 3.38 -8.87
C ASP A 2 1.27 3.10 -9.38
N SER A 3 1.78 3.86 -10.36
CA SER A 3 3.17 3.68 -10.84
C SER A 3 4.21 3.95 -9.75
N ILE A 4 3.96 4.94 -8.88
CA ILE A 4 4.86 5.27 -7.76
C ILE A 4 4.85 4.13 -6.75
N GLN A 5 3.65 3.67 -6.34
CA GLN A 5 3.48 2.54 -5.42
C GLN A 5 4.17 1.26 -5.94
N LYS A 6 4.01 0.97 -7.22
CA LYS A 6 4.63 -0.18 -7.89
C LYS A 6 6.16 -0.08 -7.92
N ASN A 7 6.69 1.08 -8.31
CA ASN A 7 8.13 1.26 -8.46
C ASN A 7 8.86 1.33 -7.11
N LEU A 8 8.25 1.98 -6.13
CA LEU A 8 8.83 2.17 -4.80
C LEU A 8 8.45 1.05 -3.81
N LYS A 9 7.62 0.08 -4.22
CA LYS A 9 7.21 -1.05 -3.36
C LYS A 9 6.60 -0.55 -2.04
N CYS A 10 5.66 0.38 -2.16
CA CYS A 10 4.94 1.04 -1.05
C CYS A 10 3.43 0.98 -1.29
N CYS A 11 2.63 1.28 -0.26
CA CYS A 11 1.18 1.44 -0.37
C CYS A 11 0.73 2.67 0.43
N GLY A 12 0.00 3.57 -0.22
CA GLY A 12 -0.38 4.86 0.35
C GLY A 12 0.78 5.86 0.41
N PHE A 13 0.52 7.03 0.97
CA PHE A 13 1.50 8.08 1.15
C PHE A 13 2.30 7.89 2.46
N LYS A 14 1.61 7.75 3.59
CA LYS A 14 2.17 7.42 4.91
C LYS A 14 2.16 5.92 5.17
N ASP A 15 1.02 5.28 4.92
CA ASP A 15 0.87 3.83 5.02
C ASP A 15 -0.37 3.35 4.24
N TYR A 16 -0.55 2.03 4.20
CA TYR A 16 -1.64 1.41 3.48
C TYR A 16 -3.04 1.87 3.94
N ASN A 17 -3.19 2.44 5.15
CA ASN A 17 -4.46 2.95 5.68
C ASN A 17 -4.92 4.23 4.98
N ASP A 18 -4.06 4.94 4.26
CA ASP A 18 -4.44 6.16 3.52
C ASP A 18 -5.58 5.92 2.53
N TRP A 19 -5.80 4.68 2.08
CA TRP A 19 -6.98 4.34 1.28
C TRP A 19 -8.32 4.44 2.02
N GLU A 20 -8.35 4.72 3.33
CA GLU A 20 -9.58 5.15 4.03
C GLU A 20 -10.10 6.48 3.48
N LEU A 21 -9.23 7.34 2.95
CA LEU A 21 -9.62 8.62 2.38
C LEU A 21 -10.27 8.48 1.00
N ASN A 22 -10.17 7.30 0.38
CA ASN A 22 -10.80 7.02 -0.89
C ASN A 22 -12.22 6.46 -0.65
N PRO A 23 -13.29 7.07 -1.20
CA PRO A 23 -14.67 6.66 -0.96
C PRO A 23 -15.02 5.25 -1.49
N TYR A 24 -14.25 4.73 -2.45
CA TYR A 24 -14.42 3.38 -2.96
C TYR A 24 -13.74 2.33 -2.10
N TYR A 25 -12.61 2.68 -1.48
CA TYR A 25 -11.76 1.74 -0.72
C TYR A 25 -11.89 1.86 0.79
N SER A 26 -12.50 2.92 1.29
CA SER A 26 -12.80 3.06 2.71
C SER A 26 -13.53 1.84 3.24
N CYS A 27 -13.13 1.39 4.42
CA CYS A 27 -13.83 0.34 5.13
C CYS A 27 -15.25 0.72 5.54
N LYS A 28 -15.59 2.02 5.53
CA LYS A 28 -16.94 2.54 5.75
C LYS A 28 -17.80 2.55 4.47
N SER A 29 -17.22 2.21 3.33
CA SER A 29 -17.94 2.13 2.06
C SER A 29 -18.84 0.90 2.01
N ASN A 30 -19.99 1.04 1.33
CA ASN A 30 -20.91 -0.07 1.04
C ASN A 30 -20.58 -0.77 -0.29
N GLY A 31 -19.56 -0.31 -1.02
CA GLY A 31 -19.18 -0.86 -2.32
C GLY A 31 -18.40 -2.17 -2.23
N TYR A 32 -18.36 -2.90 -3.34
CA TYR A 32 -17.60 -4.14 -3.49
C TYR A 32 -16.11 -3.97 -3.10
N SER A 33 -15.54 -2.81 -3.40
CA SER A 33 -14.13 -2.50 -3.12
C SER A 33 -13.86 -1.98 -1.71
N ARG A 34 -14.81 -2.03 -0.77
CA ARG A 34 -14.55 -1.61 0.63
C ARG A 34 -13.34 -2.35 1.22
N CYS A 35 -12.60 -1.67 2.09
CA CYS A 35 -11.37 -2.19 2.72
C CYS A 35 -10.32 -2.73 1.73
N SER A 36 -10.37 -2.34 0.45
CA SER A 36 -9.45 -2.83 -0.56
C SER A 36 -8.28 -1.86 -0.75
N VAL A 37 -7.28 -2.31 -1.49
CA VAL A 37 -6.21 -1.45 -1.99
C VAL A 37 -6.04 -1.68 -3.50
N PRO A 38 -5.45 -0.72 -4.25
CA PRO A 38 -5.13 -0.96 -5.66
C PRO A 38 -4.10 -2.08 -5.81
N ALA A 39 -4.08 -2.69 -6.99
CA ALA A 39 -3.13 -3.75 -7.35
C ALA A 39 -1.66 -3.34 -7.18
N SER A 40 -1.34 -2.05 -7.30
CA SER A 40 0.03 -1.54 -7.10
C SER A 40 0.54 -1.66 -5.66
N CYS A 41 -0.33 -1.89 -4.68
CA CYS A 41 0.07 -2.16 -3.29
C CYS A 41 0.53 -3.61 -3.07
N CYS A 42 0.23 -4.52 -4.01
CA CYS A 42 0.50 -5.94 -3.85
C CYS A 42 1.98 -6.28 -4.03
N LYS A 43 2.44 -7.25 -3.23
CA LYS A 43 3.76 -7.88 -3.42
C LYS A 43 3.68 -8.88 -4.58
N LEU A 44 4.65 -8.82 -5.49
CA LEU A 44 4.67 -9.56 -6.75
C LEU A 44 4.62 -11.10 -6.60
N ASP A 45 5.04 -11.63 -5.44
CA ASP A 45 5.13 -13.08 -5.22
C ASP A 45 3.84 -13.75 -4.74
N ILE A 46 2.79 -13.00 -4.37
CA ILE A 46 1.63 -13.61 -3.69
C ILE A 46 0.30 -13.05 -4.19
N SER A 47 -0.38 -13.88 -4.99
CA SER A 47 -1.84 -14.05 -5.04
C SER A 47 -2.70 -12.92 -5.60
N GLY A 48 -2.79 -12.82 -6.94
CA GLY A 48 -3.93 -12.31 -7.74
C GLY A 48 -4.96 -11.38 -7.05
N SER A 49 -6.25 -11.67 -7.17
CA SER A 49 -7.32 -10.85 -6.55
C SER A 49 -7.30 -10.85 -5.01
N ARG A 50 -6.59 -11.80 -4.38
CA ARG A 50 -6.54 -11.98 -2.92
C ARG A 50 -5.74 -10.89 -2.20
N CYS A 51 -4.79 -10.25 -2.87
CA CYS A 51 -3.98 -9.17 -2.28
C CYS A 51 -4.68 -7.79 -2.33
N THR A 52 -5.78 -7.65 -3.08
CA THR A 52 -6.46 -6.37 -3.29
C THR A 52 -7.76 -6.29 -2.50
N LEU A 53 -8.67 -7.23 -2.73
CA LEU A 53 -10.06 -7.13 -2.28
C LEU A 53 -10.21 -7.38 -0.78
N GLY A 54 -10.71 -6.37 -0.06
CA GLY A 54 -10.99 -6.45 1.37
C GLY A 54 -9.78 -6.86 2.20
N VAL A 55 -8.56 -6.57 1.73
CA VAL A 55 -7.31 -6.99 2.37
C VAL A 55 -7.08 -6.26 3.71
N ARG A 56 -7.70 -5.09 3.88
CA ARG A 56 -7.63 -4.27 5.11
C ARG A 56 -8.74 -4.55 6.12
N ASP A 57 -9.56 -5.57 5.87
CA ASP A 57 -10.57 -6.00 6.83
C ASP A 57 -9.90 -6.42 8.15
N ALA A 58 -10.47 -6.02 9.30
CA ALA A 58 -9.90 -6.25 10.62
C ALA A 58 -9.69 -7.74 10.95
N THR A 59 -10.38 -8.64 10.25
CA THR A 59 -10.20 -10.10 10.35
C THR A 59 -8.91 -10.62 9.70
N LYS A 60 -8.25 -9.81 8.86
CA LYS A 60 -7.07 -10.19 8.06
C LYS A 60 -5.81 -9.37 8.39
N THR A 61 -5.87 -8.49 9.39
CA THR A 61 -4.81 -7.51 9.71
C THR A 61 -3.51 -8.13 10.22
N SER A 62 -3.54 -9.31 10.85
CA SER A 62 -2.33 -10.01 11.30
C SER A 62 -1.44 -10.48 10.14
N GLU A 63 -2.03 -10.75 8.97
CA GLU A 63 -1.35 -11.33 7.81
C GLU A 63 -1.20 -10.35 6.64
N ILE A 64 -1.77 -9.14 6.74
CA ILE A 64 -1.81 -8.14 5.67
C ILE A 64 -0.42 -7.84 5.07
N GLY A 65 0.61 -7.84 5.91
CA GLY A 65 1.99 -7.59 5.49
C GLY A 65 2.60 -8.68 4.61
N GLN A 66 1.98 -9.86 4.51
CA GLN A 66 2.37 -10.91 3.58
C GLN A 66 1.89 -10.60 2.15
N PHE A 67 0.76 -9.92 2.02
CA PHE A 67 0.10 -9.67 0.73
C PHE A 67 0.44 -8.30 0.13
N ILE A 68 0.63 -7.28 0.96
CA ILE A 68 0.85 -5.90 0.49
C ILE A 68 2.09 -5.25 1.11
N HIS A 69 2.57 -4.22 0.44
CA HIS A 69 3.52 -3.27 1.01
C HIS A 69 2.81 -2.45 2.10
N LYS A 70 3.26 -2.50 3.36
CA LYS A 70 2.62 -1.76 4.46
C LYS A 70 3.05 -0.29 4.54
N ASN A 71 4.30 -0.02 4.19
CA ASN A 71 4.88 1.30 4.33
C ASN A 71 4.39 2.22 3.21
N GLY A 72 4.18 3.49 3.54
CA GLY A 72 3.86 4.51 2.55
C GLY A 72 5.08 4.98 1.78
N CYS A 73 4.81 5.58 0.62
CA CYS A 73 5.86 6.00 -0.30
C CYS A 73 6.71 7.15 0.23
N LEU A 74 6.19 7.94 1.18
CA LEU A 74 6.94 9.04 1.80
C LEU A 74 8.21 8.54 2.48
N ASP A 75 8.13 7.40 3.18
CA ASP A 75 9.29 6.85 3.89
C ASP A 75 10.35 6.35 2.91
N THR A 76 9.94 5.66 1.84
CA THR A 76 10.85 5.21 0.78
C THR A 76 11.56 6.37 0.09
N ILE A 77 10.84 7.47 -0.17
CA ILE A 77 11.41 8.67 -0.80
C ILE A 77 12.41 9.35 0.14
N LYS A 78 12.08 9.46 1.43
CA LYS A 78 13.00 10.02 2.44
C LYS A 78 14.27 9.21 2.53
N ASP A 79 14.16 7.89 2.52
CA ASP A 79 15.33 7.01 2.57
C ASP A 79 16.19 7.16 1.33
N TRP A 80 15.59 7.16 0.13
CA TRP A 80 16.31 7.43 -1.11
C TRP A 80 17.06 8.78 -1.06
N TYR A 81 16.39 9.84 -0.62
CA TYR A 81 17.00 11.16 -0.48
C TYR A 81 18.20 11.15 0.47
N LYS A 82 18.09 10.48 1.63
CA LYS A 82 19.21 10.34 2.57
C LYS A 82 20.39 9.60 1.94
N TYR A 83 20.15 8.50 1.22
CA TYR A 83 21.20 7.76 0.53
C TYR A 83 21.86 8.59 -0.57
N THR A 84 21.09 9.30 -1.39
CA THR A 84 21.64 10.17 -2.45
C THR A 84 22.46 11.32 -1.87
N PHE A 85 22.02 11.93 -0.77
CA PHE A 85 22.77 13.00 -0.11
C PHE A 85 24.10 12.50 0.46
N ILE A 86 24.13 11.31 1.09
CA ILE A 86 25.36 10.69 1.60
C ILE A 86 26.34 10.33 0.47
N LEU A 87 25.85 9.91 -0.69
CA LEU A 87 26.70 9.49 -1.82
C LEU A 87 27.30 10.67 -2.60
N LEU A 88 26.85 11.90 -2.35
CA LEU A 88 27.30 13.12 -3.02
C LEU A 88 28.12 14.05 -2.11
N SER A 89 28.44 13.62 -0.89
CA SER A 89 29.27 14.30 0.11
C SER A 89 30.57 13.54 0.36
#